data_AF-A0A530QSE2-F1
#
_entry.id   AF-A0A530QSE2-F1
#
_cell.length_a   1.000
_cell.length_b   1.000
_cell.length_c   1.000
_cell.angle_alpha   90.00
_cell.angle_beta   90.00
_cell.angle_gamma   90.00
#
_symmetry.space_group_name_H-M   'P 1'
#
loop_
_entity.id
_entity.type
_entity.pdbx_description
1 polymer ?
#
loop_
_entity_poly.entity_id
_entity_poly.type
_entity_poly.pdbx_seq_one_letter_code
_entity_poly.pdbx_strand_id
1 'polypeptide(L)'
;MSDDSFIREVNEEMRRDQAHALWDRFGPALLALAILVVVGTAAFVGYRYWDETRANRSGDAFSQALKLANEGKSDEALAALAELEKDGYEAYPLLARMRAATVKADKGDFAAAVKDFDEV
;
A
#
# COMPACT_ATOMS: atom_id res chain seq x y z
N MET A 1 -35.21 56.08 -13.70
CA MET A 1 -34.83 54.80 -13.03
C MET A 1 -34.42 53.71 -14.03
N SER A 2 -34.50 53.95 -15.35
CA SER A 2 -34.14 52.96 -16.38
C SER A 2 -32.64 52.94 -16.71
N ASP A 3 -31.94 54.08 -16.60
CA ASP A 3 -30.51 54.19 -16.89
C ASP A 3 -29.64 53.38 -15.91
N ASP A 4 -30.02 53.33 -14.63
CA ASP A 4 -29.33 52.52 -13.62
C ASP A 4 -29.45 51.01 -13.86
N SER A 5 -30.52 50.56 -14.53
CA SER A 5 -30.73 49.15 -14.87
C SER A 5 -29.89 48.76 -16.08
N PHE A 6 -29.90 49.59 -17.12
CA PHE A 6 -29.15 49.36 -18.36
C PHE A 6 -27.63 49.37 -18.11
N ILE A 7 -27.12 50.33 -17.33
CA ILE A 7 -25.68 50.39 -17.01
C ILE A 7 -25.25 49.19 -16.15
N ARG A 8 -26.13 48.70 -15.27
CA ARG A 8 -25.84 47.52 -14.45
C ARG A 8 -25.81 46.26 -15.29
N GLU A 9 -26.79 46.06 -16.17
CA GLU A 9 -26.90 44.91 -17.06
C GLU A 9 -25.70 44.80 -18.02
N VAL A 10 -25.27 45.90 -18.63
CA VAL A 10 -24.08 45.94 -19.49
C VAL A 10 -22.78 45.64 -18.73
N ASN A 11 -22.65 46.16 -17.51
CA ASN A 11 -21.47 45.91 -16.68
C ASN A 11 -21.44 44.45 -16.17
N GLU A 12 -22.61 43.87 -15.92
CA GLU A 12 -22.79 42.44 -15.60
C GLU A 12 -22.37 41.55 -16.78
N GLU A 13 -22.81 41.87 -18.00
CA GLU A 13 -22.40 41.18 -19.24
C GLU A 13 -20.88 41.27 -19.46
N MET A 14 -20.30 42.47 -19.32
CA MET A 14 -18.85 42.64 -19.46
C MET A 14 -18.03 41.88 -18.41
N ARG A 15 -18.47 41.83 -17.15
CA ARG A 15 -17.79 41.03 -16.10
C ARG A 15 -17.91 39.54 -16.38
N ARG A 16 -19.07 39.10 -16.87
CA ARG A 16 -19.32 37.70 -17.21
C ARG A 16 -18.46 37.25 -18.38
N ASP A 17 -18.33 38.09 -19.42
CA ASP A 17 -17.46 37.82 -20.57
C ASP A 17 -15.98 37.80 -20.19
N GLN A 18 -15.53 38.68 -19.30
CA GLN A 18 -14.15 38.65 -18.79
C GLN A 18 -13.87 37.38 -17.97
N ALA A 19 -14.81 36.98 -17.11
CA ALA A 19 -14.70 35.74 -16.35
C ALA A 19 -14.68 34.51 -17.27
N HIS A 20 -15.53 34.49 -18.30
CA HIS A 20 -15.53 33.45 -19.32
C HIS A 20 -14.24 33.42 -20.13
N ALA A 21 -13.70 34.56 -20.56
CA ALA A 21 -12.43 34.62 -21.30
C ALA A 21 -11.24 34.13 -20.46
N LEU A 22 -11.22 34.43 -19.16
CA LEU A 22 -10.24 33.88 -18.22
C LEU A 22 -10.41 32.35 -18.06
N TRP A 23 -11.64 31.86 -17.98
CA TRP A 23 -11.92 30.43 -17.89
C TRP A 23 -11.59 29.69 -19.19
N ASP A 24 -11.88 30.22 -20.36
CA ASP A 24 -11.55 29.58 -21.64
C ASP A 24 -10.03 29.46 -21.83
N ARG A 25 -9.27 30.42 -21.27
CA ARG A 25 -7.81 30.41 -21.34
C ARG A 25 -7.15 29.52 -20.28
N PHE A 26 -7.60 29.57 -19.03
CA PHE A 26 -6.95 28.87 -17.90
C PHE A 26 -7.73 27.66 -17.38
N GLY A 27 -9.04 27.59 -17.61
CA GLY A 27 -9.92 26.50 -17.21
C GLY A 27 -9.45 25.13 -17.72
N PRO A 28 -9.09 24.96 -19.00
CA PRO A 28 -8.53 23.70 -19.49
C PRO A 28 -7.23 23.31 -18.78
N ALA A 29 -6.34 24.27 -18.49
CA ALA A 29 -5.09 24.02 -17.79
C ALA A 29 -5.31 23.66 -16.32
N LEU A 30 -6.22 24.35 -15.64
CA LEU A 30 -6.64 24.03 -14.26
C LEU A 30 -7.31 22.66 -14.18
N LEU A 31 -8.16 22.33 -15.14
CA LEU A 31 -8.82 21.03 -15.22
C LEU A 31 -7.79 19.92 -15.48
N ALA A 32 -6.85 20.12 -16.40
CA ALA A 32 -5.77 19.18 -16.66
C ALA A 32 -4.90 18.96 -15.42
N LEU A 33 -4.56 20.03 -14.69
CA LEU A 33 -3.83 19.95 -13.43
C LEU A 33 -4.62 19.15 -12.38
N ALA A 34 -5.91 19.43 -12.22
CA ALA A 34 -6.77 18.71 -11.28
C ALA A 34 -6.85 17.21 -11.61
N ILE A 35 -7.01 16.86 -12.89
CA ILE A 35 -6.99 15.46 -13.35
C ILE A 35 -5.64 14.81 -13.04
N LEU A 36 -4.53 15.51 -13.31
CA LEU A 36 -3.18 15.01 -13.03
C LEU A 36 -3.00 14.68 -11.54
N VAL A 37 -3.46 15.57 -10.65
CA VAL A 37 -3.42 15.34 -9.20
C VAL A 37 -4.25 14.14 -8.80
N VAL A 38 -5.48 14.01 -9.33
CA VAL A 38 -6.36 12.87 -9.02
C VAL A 38 -5.74 11.55 -9.49
N VAL A 39 -5.24 11.50 -10.72
CA VAL A 39 -4.60 10.30 -11.28
C VAL A 39 -3.32 9.95 -10.52
N GLY A 40 -2.48 10.93 -10.22
CA GLY A 40 -1.26 10.71 -9.43
C GLY A 40 -1.57 10.17 -8.03
N THR A 41 -2.58 10.73 -7.36
CA THR A 41 -3.02 10.28 -6.04
C THR A 41 -3.62 8.87 -6.11
N ALA A 42 -4.46 8.59 -7.11
CA ALA A 42 -5.05 7.27 -7.30
C ALA A 42 -3.99 6.20 -7.54
N ALA A 43 -2.97 6.50 -8.35
CA ALA A 43 -1.85 5.60 -8.60
C ALA A 43 -1.04 5.35 -7.31
N PHE A 44 -0.75 6.40 -6.54
CA PHE A 44 -0.01 6.28 -5.27
C PHE A 44 -0.78 5.45 -4.23
N VAL A 45 -2.08 5.72 -4.04
CA VAL A 45 -2.93 4.96 -3.11
C VAL A 45 -3.09 3.51 -3.57
N GLY A 46 -3.27 3.28 -4.88
CA GLY A 46 -3.34 1.94 -5.45
C GLY A 46 -2.05 1.13 -5.19
N TYR A 47 -0.88 1.76 -5.38
CA TYR A 47 0.40 1.13 -5.06
C TYR A 47 0.52 0.79 -3.58
N ARG A 48 0.21 1.73 -2.69
CA ARG A 48 0.24 1.49 -1.23
C ARG A 48 -0.73 0.39 -0.79
N TYR A 49 -1.92 0.35 -1.36
CA TYR A 49 -2.89 -0.70 -1.03
C TYR A 49 -2.38 -2.08 -1.45
N TRP A 50 -1.72 -2.17 -2.60
CA TRP A 50 -1.13 -3.43 -3.07
C TRP A 50 0.04 -3.88 -2.19
N ASP A 51 0.89 -2.95 -1.79
CA ASP A 51 2.01 -3.12 -0.87
C ASP A 51 1.55 -3.63 0.51
N GLU A 52 0.58 -2.94 1.11
CA GLU A 52 0.04 -3.26 2.43
C GLU A 52 -0.73 -4.59 2.45
N THR A 53 -1.42 -4.92 1.36
CA THR A 53 -2.08 -6.24 1.21
C THR A 53 -1.07 -7.39 1.21
N ARG A 54 0.14 -7.19 0.66
CA ARG A 54 1.20 -8.21 0.70
C ARG A 54 1.77 -8.37 2.11
N ALA A 55 2.03 -7.26 2.80
CA ALA A 55 2.48 -7.28 4.19
C ALA A 55 1.48 -8.01 5.10
N ASN A 56 0.18 -7.73 4.97
CA ASN A 56 -0.87 -8.39 5.76
C ASN A 56 -0.90 -9.90 5.53
N ARG A 57 -0.79 -10.35 4.27
CA ARG A 57 -0.74 -11.80 3.95
C ARG A 57 0.44 -12.49 4.62
N SER A 58 1.62 -11.88 4.58
CA SER A 58 2.82 -12.43 5.23
C SER A 58 2.67 -12.49 6.75
N GLY A 59 2.06 -11.47 7.38
CA GLY A 59 1.77 -11.45 8.81
C GLY A 59 0.76 -12.53 9.25
N ASP A 60 -0.31 -12.74 8.47
CA ASP A 60 -1.30 -13.79 8.73
C ASP A 60 -0.70 -15.18 8.59
N ALA A 61 0.08 -15.42 7.53
CA ALA A 61 0.79 -16.67 7.31
C ALA A 61 1.79 -16.97 8.45
N PHE A 62 2.58 -15.98 8.87
CA PHE A 62 3.50 -16.11 10.00
C PHE A 62 2.77 -16.47 11.30
N SER A 63 1.66 -15.79 11.58
CA SER A 63 0.86 -16.02 12.79
C SER A 63 0.24 -17.42 12.81
N GLN A 64 -0.20 -17.93 11.66
CA GLN A 64 -0.70 -19.31 11.52
C GLN A 64 0.43 -20.32 11.72
N ALA A 65 1.59 -20.11 11.13
CA ALA A 65 2.74 -20.99 11.31
C ALA A 65 3.19 -21.05 12.78
N LEU A 66 3.15 -19.92 13.49
CA LEU A 66 3.46 -19.86 14.90
C LEU A 66 2.44 -20.63 15.76
N LYS A 67 1.15 -20.58 15.40
CA LYS A 67 0.12 -21.41 16.07
C LYS A 67 0.41 -22.90 15.87
N LEU A 68 0.73 -23.33 14.65
CA LEU A 68 1.09 -24.72 14.37
C LEU A 68 2.30 -25.19 15.21
N ALA A 69 3.32 -24.34 15.33
CA ALA A 69 4.49 -24.62 16.16
C ALA A 69 4.09 -24.79 17.63
N ASN A 70 3.24 -23.89 18.15
CA ASN A 70 2.77 -23.95 19.54
C ASN A 70 1.84 -25.13 19.82
N GLU A 71 1.12 -25.63 18.80
CA GLU A 71 0.32 -26.86 18.86
C GLU A 71 1.19 -28.14 18.82
N GLY A 72 2.52 -28.01 18.72
CA GLY A 72 3.45 -29.13 18.61
C GLY A 72 3.55 -29.73 17.20
N LYS A 73 2.86 -29.15 16.21
CA LYS A 73 2.89 -29.57 14.80
C LYS A 73 4.10 -28.99 14.09
N SER A 74 5.28 -29.36 14.57
CA SER A 74 6.56 -28.79 14.13
C SER A 74 6.79 -28.92 12.62
N ASP A 75 6.40 -30.04 12.01
CA ASP A 75 6.58 -30.26 10.56
C ASP A 75 5.66 -29.38 9.71
N GLU A 76 4.40 -29.21 10.11
CA GLU A 76 3.46 -28.30 9.44
C GLU A 76 3.90 -26.84 9.61
N ALA A 77 4.39 -26.48 10.80
CA ALA A 77 4.93 -25.16 11.06
C ALA A 77 6.16 -24.86 10.18
N LEU A 78 7.09 -25.81 10.06
CA LEU A 78 8.27 -25.67 9.20
C LEU A 78 7.90 -25.53 7.72
N ALA A 79 6.90 -26.27 7.25
CA ALA A 79 6.41 -26.14 5.88
C ALA A 79 5.83 -24.74 5.63
N ALA A 80 4.98 -24.25 6.54
CA ALA A 80 4.40 -22.91 6.43
C ALA A 80 5.45 -21.78 6.52
N LEU A 81 6.47 -21.95 7.38
CA LEU A 81 7.58 -20.99 7.48
C LEU A 81 8.48 -21.02 6.24
N ALA A 82 8.70 -22.19 5.62
CA ALA A 82 9.47 -22.29 4.38
C ALA A 82 8.75 -21.68 3.17
N GLU A 83 7.41 -21.68 3.16
CA GLU A 83 6.62 -20.94 2.17
C GLU A 83 6.77 -19.42 2.38
N LEU A 84 6.70 -18.97 3.64
CA LEU A 84 6.90 -17.57 4.00
C LEU A 84 8.35 -17.07 3.77
N GLU A 85 9.35 -17.96 3.83
CA GLU A 85 10.72 -17.63 3.46
C GLU A 85 10.86 -17.30 1.97
N LYS A 86 10.05 -17.95 1.11
CA LYS A 86 10.08 -17.73 -0.35
C LYS A 86 9.19 -16.58 -0.79
N ASP A 87 7.99 -16.51 -0.23
CA ASP A 87 6.92 -15.62 -0.68
C ASP A 87 6.66 -14.45 0.29
N GLY A 88 7.40 -14.38 1.40
CA GLY A 88 7.26 -13.33 2.41
C GLY A 88 7.65 -11.95 1.90
N TYR A 89 6.93 -10.93 2.36
CA TYR A 89 7.20 -9.55 2.03
C TYR A 89 8.20 -8.90 2.99
N GLU A 90 9.09 -8.03 2.50
CA GLU A 90 10.10 -7.30 3.28
C GLU A 90 10.91 -8.17 4.27
N ALA A 91 10.65 -8.03 5.58
CA ALA A 91 11.39 -8.65 6.66
C ALA A 91 10.83 -10.03 7.08
N TYR A 92 9.66 -10.42 6.56
CA TYR A 92 9.02 -11.68 6.91
C TYR A 92 9.83 -12.93 6.51
N PRO A 93 10.54 -12.98 5.37
CA PRO A 93 11.40 -14.11 5.04
C PRO A 93 12.47 -14.39 6.11
N LEU A 94 13.11 -13.33 6.59
CA LEU A 94 14.14 -13.42 7.64
C LEU A 94 13.54 -13.92 8.95
N LEU A 95 12.40 -13.34 9.36
CA LEU A 95 11.68 -13.77 10.56
C LEU A 95 11.20 -15.22 10.46
N ALA A 96 10.73 -15.64 9.29
CA ALA A 96 10.28 -17.00 9.04
C ALA A 96 11.43 -17.99 9.22
N ARG A 97 12.61 -17.66 8.67
CA ARG A 97 13.82 -18.49 8.78
C ARG A 97 14.32 -18.60 10.23
N MET A 98 14.38 -17.47 10.95
CA MET A 98 14.73 -17.48 12.38
C MET A 98 13.75 -18.31 13.20
N ARG A 99 12.45 -18.20 12.94
CA ARG A 99 11.44 -19.00 13.66
C ARG A 99 11.54 -20.48 13.29
N ALA A 100 11.83 -20.81 12.02
CA ALA A 100 12.02 -22.18 11.57
C ALA A 100 13.20 -22.83 12.29
N ALA A 101 14.31 -22.10 12.47
CA ALA A 101 15.44 -22.55 13.26
C ALA A 101 15.06 -22.84 14.72
N THR A 102 14.26 -21.97 15.36
CA THR A 102 13.74 -22.24 16.72
C THR A 102 12.87 -23.50 16.76
N VAL A 103 11.96 -23.69 15.80
CA VAL A 103 11.11 -24.90 15.74
C VAL A 103 11.95 -26.17 15.55
N LYS A 104 13.02 -26.12 14.75
CA LYS A 104 13.98 -27.23 14.62
C LYS A 104 14.69 -27.52 15.94
N ALA A 105 15.10 -26.48 16.68
CA ALA A 105 15.69 -26.63 18.01
C ALA A 105 14.69 -27.24 19.00
N ASP A 106 13.42 -26.80 18.98
CA ASP A 106 12.34 -27.34 19.82
C ASP A 106 12.07 -28.82 19.51
N LYS A 107 12.26 -29.23 18.24
CA LYS A 107 12.19 -30.63 17.80
C LYS A 107 13.42 -31.47 18.21
N GLY A 108 14.47 -30.83 18.74
CA GLY A 108 15.73 -31.47 19.13
C GLY A 108 16.77 -31.56 18.00
N ASP A 109 16.51 -30.96 16.84
CA ASP A 109 17.48 -30.87 15.73
C ASP A 109 18.34 -29.62 15.86
N PHE A 110 19.21 -29.63 16.88
CA PHE A 110 20.08 -28.49 17.18
C PHE A 110 21.11 -28.23 16.07
N ALA A 111 21.56 -29.26 15.36
CA ALA A 111 22.52 -29.10 14.27
C ALA A 111 21.91 -28.33 13.09
N ALA A 112 20.68 -28.70 12.69
CA ALA A 112 19.98 -27.95 11.66
C ALA A 112 19.59 -26.54 12.13
N ALA A 113 19.20 -26.37 13.39
CA ALA A 113 18.87 -25.06 13.94
C ALA A 113 20.06 -24.10 13.95
N VAL A 114 21.24 -24.54 14.38
CA VAL A 114 22.47 -23.71 14.37
C VAL A 114 22.83 -23.31 12.95
N LYS A 115 22.78 -24.26 12.01
CA LYS A 115 23.04 -23.96 10.59
C LYS A 115 22.09 -22.89 10.05
N ASP A 116 20.79 -23.03 10.32
CA ASP A 116 19.80 -22.06 9.86
C ASP A 116 20.02 -20.68 10.51
N PHE A 117 20.42 -20.61 11.79
CA PHE A 117 20.75 -19.34 12.45
C PHE A 117 22.04 -18.70 11.91
N ASP A 118 23.03 -19.49 11.51
CA ASP A 118 24.29 -18.98 10.93
C ASP A 118 24.11 -18.45 9.50
N GLU A 119 23.08 -18.92 8.78
CA GLU A 119 22.79 -18.49 7.40
C GLU A 119 21.82 -17.28 7.31
N VAL A 120 21.35 -16.75 8.45
CA VAL A 120 20.49 -15.56 8.61
C VAL A 120 21.36 -14.31 8.75
#